data_AF-A0A3P1Z8A5-F1
#
_entry.id   AF-A0A3P1Z8A5-F1
#
_cell.length_a   1.000
_cell.length_b   1.000
_cell.length_c   1.000
_cell.angle_alpha   90.00
_cell.angle_beta   90.00
_cell.angle_gamma   90.00
#
_symmetry.space_group_name_H-M   'P 1'
#
loop_
_entity.id
_entity.type
_entity.pdbx_description
1 polymer ?
#
loop_
_entity_poly.entity_id
_entity_poly.type
_entity_poly.pdbx_seq_one_letter_code
_entity_poly.pdbx_strand_id
1 'polypeptide(L)' 'DKVVESGCQPVIPPRKNRKEQRDYDKALYRVRHLIENAFLHLKRWRGIATRYAKRSLSFLAAVQIRC' A
#
# COMPACT_ATOMS: atom_id res chain seq x y z
N ASP A 1 -13.90 16.38 8.19
CA ASP A 1 -12.98 15.60 7.33
C ASP A 1 -13.68 14.35 6.82
N LYS A 2 -13.90 14.23 5.51
CA LYS A 2 -14.71 13.14 4.93
C LYS A 2 -14.34 11.72 5.39
N VAL A 3 -13.05 11.47 5.66
CA VAL A 3 -12.54 10.17 6.17
C VAL A 3 -12.96 9.93 7.63
N VAL A 4 -12.91 10.97 8.46
CA VAL A 4 -13.32 10.88 9.87
C VAL A 4 -14.85 10.85 9.96
N GLU A 5 -15.53 11.61 9.11
CA GLU A 5 -17.00 11.59 8.97
C GLU A 5 -17.53 10.22 8.51
N SER A 6 -16.75 9.48 7.71
CA SER A 6 -17.07 8.11 7.31
C SER A 6 -16.71 7.05 8.36
N GLY A 7 -16.30 7.46 9.57
CA GLY A 7 -15.90 6.54 10.65
C GLY A 7 -14.54 5.86 10.44
N CYS A 8 -13.74 6.32 9.47
CA CYS A 8 -12.43 5.75 9.17
C CYS A 8 -11.31 6.51 9.90
N GLN A 9 -10.27 5.78 10.32
CA GLN A 9 -9.09 6.42 10.90
C GLN A 9 -8.08 6.87 9.83
N PRO A 10 -7.70 8.16 9.79
CA PRO A 10 -6.74 8.65 8.82
C PRO A 10 -5.29 8.31 9.25
N VAL A 11 -4.70 7.29 8.63
CA VAL A 11 -3.30 6.89 8.86
C VAL A 11 -2.30 7.55 7.90
N ILE A 12 -2.80 8.23 6.87
CA ILE A 12 -1.97 8.90 5.86
C ILE A 12 -1.72 10.35 6.30
N PRO A 13 -0.47 10.84 6.26
CA PRO A 13 -0.11 12.20 6.58
C PRO A 13 -0.92 13.20 5.77
N PRO A 14 -1.33 14.33 6.39
CA PRO A 14 -1.90 15.43 5.65
C PRO A 14 -0.90 16.00 4.65
N ARG A 15 -1.40 16.63 3.58
CA ARG A 15 -0.55 17.41 2.68
C ARG A 15 0.04 18.61 3.44
N LYS A 16 1.30 18.94 3.13
CA LYS A 16 2.04 20.03 3.80
C LYS A 16 1.34 21.39 3.73
N ASN A 17 0.58 21.66 2.67
CA ASN A 17 -0.13 22.91 2.44
C ASN A 17 -1.54 22.97 3.05
N ARG A 18 -1.92 21.98 3.86
CA ARG A 18 -3.24 21.96 4.50
C ARG A 18 -3.30 23.01 5.64
N LYS A 19 -4.38 23.81 5.66
CA LYS A 19 -4.62 24.84 6.69
C LYS A 19 -4.59 24.27 8.10
N GLU A 20 -5.30 23.17 8.31
CA GLU A 20 -5.28 22.42 9.57
C GLU A 20 -4.52 21.12 9.37
N GLN A 21 -3.43 20.95 10.10
CA GLN A 21 -2.67 19.70 10.09
C GLN A 21 -3.39 18.66 10.94
N ARG A 22 -3.63 17.49 10.35
CA ARG A 22 -4.15 16.32 11.07
C ARG A 22 -2.99 15.66 11.80
N ASP A 23 -3.24 15.20 13.01
CA ASP A 23 -2.30 14.33 13.69
C ASP A 23 -2.32 12.93 13.06
N TYR A 24 -1.16 12.27 13.08
CA TYR A 24 -0.98 10.92 12.58
C TYR A 24 0.24 10.30 13.25
N ASP A 25 0.25 8.98 13.40
CA ASP A 25 1.42 8.27 13.92
C ASP A 25 2.57 8.30 12.92
N LYS A 26 3.55 9.16 13.18
CA LYS A 26 4.76 9.32 12.35
C LYS A 26 5.64 8.08 12.37
N ALA A 27 5.71 7.36 13.49
CA ALA A 27 6.54 6.17 13.62
C ALA A 27 5.94 5.02 12.80
N LEU A 28 4.63 4.83 12.91
CA LEU A 28 3.90 3.85 12.11
C LEU A 28 3.92 4.20 10.62
N TYR A 29 3.80 5.47 10.26
CA TYR A 29 3.92 5.88 8.87
C TYR A 29 5.34 5.66 8.31
N ARG A 30 6.38 5.85 9.14
CA ARG A 30 7.77 5.59 8.73
C ARG A 30 7.96 4.13 8.33
N VAL A 31 7.45 3.16 9.08
CA VAL A 31 7.64 1.73 8.74
C VAL A 31 6.90 1.28 7.48
N ARG A 32 5.98 2.09 6.94
CA ARG A 32 5.22 1.78 5.71
C ARG A 32 6.12 1.50 4.51
N HIS A 33 7.31 2.10 4.45
CA HIS A 33 8.26 1.88 3.35
C HIS A 33 8.69 0.40 3.24
N LEU A 34 8.66 -0.38 4.33
CA LEU A 34 9.03 -1.80 4.32
C LEU A 34 8.06 -2.62 3.46
N ILE A 35 6.76 -2.37 3.63
CA ILE A 35 5.70 -3.00 2.84
C ILE A 35 5.76 -2.52 1.38
N GLU A 36 5.98 -1.22 1.16
CA GLU A 36 6.14 -0.67 -0.19
C GLU A 36 7.32 -1.30 -0.93
N ASN A 37 8.46 -1.50 -0.25
CA ASN A 37 9.63 -2.17 -0.80
C ASN A 37 9.33 -3.64 -1.15
N ALA A 38 8.63 -4.38 -0.28
CA ALA A 38 8.22 -5.75 -0.56
C ALA A 38 7.36 -5.83 -1.84
N PHE A 39 6.40 -4.91 -2.00
CA PHE A 39 5.61 -4.83 -3.23
C PHE A 39 6.41 -4.37 -4.44
N LEU A 40 7.40 -3.51 -4.28
CA LEU A 40 8.30 -3.10 -5.35
C LEU A 40 9.08 -4.31 -5.90
N HIS A 41 9.57 -5.19 -5.02
CA HIS A 41 10.23 -6.43 -5.43
C HIS A 41 9.29 -7.36 -6.21
N LEU A 42 8.06 -7.56 -5.72
CA LEU A 42 7.03 -8.32 -6.42
C LEU A 42 6.70 -7.76 -7.80
N LYS A 43 6.57 -6.44 -7.89
CA LYS A 43 6.21 -5.73 -9.13
C LYS A 43 7.35 -5.62 -10.14
N ARG A 44 8.59 -6.00 -9.79
CA ARG A 44 9.68 -6.15 -10.77
C ARG A 44 9.32 -7.16 -11.86
N TRP A 45 8.49 -8.15 -11.52
CA TRP A 45 7.99 -9.13 -12.47
C TRP A 45 6.71 -8.61 -13.15
N ARG A 46 6.82 -8.28 -14.44
CA ARG A 46 5.70 -7.73 -15.23
C ARG A 46 4.44 -8.59 -15.16
N GLY A 47 4.57 -9.92 -15.20
CA GLY A 47 3.45 -10.85 -15.11
C GLY A 47 2.68 -10.76 -13.78
N ILE A 48 3.36 -10.46 -12.67
CA ILE A 48 2.74 -10.20 -11.37
C ILE A 48 2.15 -8.78 -11.36
N ALA A 49 2.94 -7.77 -11.75
CA ALA A 49 2.54 -6.37 -11.72
C ALA A 49 1.27 -6.08 -12.54
N THR A 50 1.12 -6.74 -13.68
CA THR A 50 -0.01 -6.57 -14.60
C THR A 50 -1.04 -7.69 -14.53
N ARG A 51 -0.85 -8.66 -13.64
CA ARG A 51 -1.75 -9.80 -13.41
C ARG A 51 -2.07 -10.58 -14.69
N TYR A 52 -1.05 -11.14 -15.34
CA TYR A 52 -1.22 -11.99 -16.54
C TYR A 52 -2.01 -13.27 -16.24
N ALA A 53 -1.78 -13.87 -15.06
CA ALA A 53 -2.55 -15.00 -14.60
C ALA A 53 -3.95 -14.56 -14.16
N LYS A 54 -4.97 -14.88 -14.98
CA LYS A 54 -6.37 -14.50 -14.72
C LYS A 54 -7.00 -15.30 -13.57
N ARG A 55 -6.62 -16.56 -13.40
CA ARG A 55 -7.10 -17.43 -12.31
C ARG A 55 -6.34 -17.12 -11.02
N SER A 56 -7.07 -17.03 -9.91
CA SER A 56 -6.52 -16.73 -8.57
C SER A 56 -5.43 -17.71 -8.17
N LEU A 57 -5.64 -19.01 -8.36
CA LEU A 57 -4.67 -20.06 -8.02
C LEU A 57 -3.37 -19.92 -8.83
N SER A 58 -3.46 -19.65 -10.13
CA SER A 58 -2.29 -19.45 -10.98
C SER A 58 -1.53 -18.17 -10.62
N PHE A 59 -2.23 -17.11 -10.23
CA PHE A 59 -1.59 -15.89 -9.74
C PHE A 59 -0.90 -16.11 -8.39
N LEU A 60 -1.55 -16.84 -7.48
CA LEU A 60 -0.98 -17.20 -6.18
C LEU A 60 0.31 -18.02 -6.36
N ALA A 61 0.28 -19.05 -7.21
CA ALA A 61 1.47 -19.84 -7.53
C ALA A 61 2.58 -18.96 -8.13
N ALA A 62 2.25 -18.03 -9.04
CA ALA A 62 3.23 -17.11 -9.61
C ALA A 62 3.86 -16.18 -8.55
N VAL A 63 3.10 -15.74 -7.55
CA VAL A 63 3.61 -14.94 -6.43
C VAL A 63 4.51 -15.81 -5.53
N GLN A 64 4.09 -17.02 -5.19
CA GLN A 64 4.83 -17.95 -4.31
C GLN A 64 6.14 -18.47 -4.93
N ILE A 65 6.23 -18.58 -6.26
CA ILE A 65 7.48 -18.99 -6.94
C ILE A 65 8.48 -17.81 -7.00
N ARG A 66 8.01 -16.57 -6.92
CA ARG A 66 8.83 -15.36 -7.10
C ARG A 66 9.27 -14.70 -5.80
N CYS A 67 8.54 -14.89 -4.70
CA CYS A 67 8.94 -14.57 -3.34
C CYS A 67 9.68 -15.73 -2.71
#